data_AF-A0A453QL49-F1
#
_entry.id   AF-A0A453QL49-F1
#
_cell.length_a   1.000
_cell.length_b   1.000
_cell.length_c   1.000
_cell.angle_alpha   90.00
_cell.angle_beta   90.00
_cell.angle_gamma   90.00
#
_symmetry.space_group_name_H-M   'P 1'
#
loop_
_entity.id
_entity.type
_entity.pdbx_description
1 polymer ?
#
loop_
_entity_poly.entity_id
_entity_poly.type
_entity_poly.pdbx_seq_one_letter_code
_entity_poly.pdbx_strand_id
1 'polypeptide(L)' 'MEIIMLVDILRRANINVVLASVDESTNVVGSQRMKIVADKCILGASDSKYDLIIIP' A
#
# COMPACT_ATOMS: atom_id res chain seq x y z
N MET A 1 -9.16 -3.66 6.62
CA MET A 1 -9.72 -4.30 5.42
C MET A 1 -9.74 -3.35 4.23
N GLU A 2 -10.10 -2.07 4.42
CA GLU A 2 -10.20 -1.08 3.34
C GLU A 2 -9.02 -1.03 2.37
N ILE A 3 -7.79 -0.84 2.87
CA ILE A 3 -6.57 -0.84 2.06
C ILE A 3 -6.38 -2.11 1.23
N ILE A 4 -6.71 -3.29 1.77
CA ILE A 4 -6.52 -4.58 1.09
C ILE A 4 -7.53 -4.74 -0.05
N MET A 5 -8.79 -4.34 0.16
CA MET A 5 -9.81 -4.40 -0.88
C MET A 5 -9.44 -3.47 -2.05
N LEU A 6 -9.00 -2.25 -1.74
CA LEU A 6 -8.59 -1.28 -2.74
C LEU A 6 -7.41 -1.80 -3.57
N VAL A 7 -6.36 -2.30 -2.91
CA VAL A 7 -5.18 -2.86 -3.58
C VAL A 7 -5.58 -4.05 -4.47
N ASP A 8 -6.42 -4.96 -3.97
CA ASP A 8 -6.89 -6.13 -4.74
C ASP A 8 -7.65 -5.71 -6.00
N ILE A 9 -8.66 -4.85 -5.87
CA ILE A 9 -9.53 -4.44 -6.97
C ILE A 9 -8.72 -3.71 -8.05
N LEU A 10 -7.86 -2.76 -7.67
CA LEU A 10 -7.07 -1.98 -8.62
C LEU A 10 -6.05 -2.85 -9.35
N ARG A 11 -5.38 -3.78 -8.65
CA ARG A 11 -4.46 -4.74 -9.29
C ARG A 11 -5.20 -5.67 -10.26
N ARG A 12 -6.39 -6.13 -9.90
CA ARG A 12 -7.25 -6.95 -10.79
C ARG A 12 -7.76 -6.18 -12.01
N ALA A 13 -7.84 -4.85 -11.92
CA ALA A 13 -8.12 -3.96 -13.04
C ALA A 13 -6.88 -3.64 -13.89
N ASN A 14 -5.75 -4.35 -13.69
CA ASN A 14 -4.49 -4.14 -14.40
C ASN A 14 -3.84 -2.76 -14.15
N ILE A 15 -4.14 -2.14 -13.00
CA ILE A 15 -3.48 -0.90 -12.56
C ILE A 15 -2.25 -1.28 -11.74
N ASN A 16 -1.13 -0.58 -11.97
CA ASN A 16 0.07 -0.73 -11.16
C ASN A 16 -0.14 -0.06 -9.79
N VAL A 17 -0.22 -0.86 -8.73
CA VAL A 17 -0.48 -0.38 -7.36
C VAL A 17 0.70 -0.70 -6.47
N VAL A 18 1.24 0.34 -5.84
CA VAL A 18 2.25 0.25 -4.78
C VAL A 18 1.58 0.54 -3.44
N LEU A 19 1.53 -0.47 -2.58
CA LEU A 19 1.19 -0.31 -1.17
C LEU A 19 2.44 0.14 -0.42
N ALA A 20 2.39 1.37 0.11
CA ALA A 20 3.49 1.94 0.88
C ALA A 20 3.19 1.92 2.39
N SER A 21 4.15 1.44 3.19
CA SER A 21 4.16 1.61 4.64
C SER A 21 4.67 3.01 4.99
N VAL A 22 4.04 3.66 5.97
CA VAL A 22 4.56 4.92 6.54
C VAL A 22 5.76 4.67 7.46
N ASP A 23 5.87 3.45 7.99
CA ASP A 23 6.97 3.02 8.86
C ASP A 23 8.24 2.71 8.04
N GLU A 24 9.39 2.64 8.69
CA GLU A 24 10.66 2.19 8.11
C GLU A 24 10.61 0.71 7.70
N SER A 25 9.65 -0.05 8.27
CA SER A 25 9.42 -1.44 7.93
C SER A 25 8.24 -1.62 6.97
N THR A 26 8.35 -2.61 6.09
CA THR A 26 7.24 -3.02 5.21
C THR A 26 6.19 -3.85 5.93
N ASN A 27 6.45 -4.32 7.15
CA ASN A 27 5.51 -5.12 7.92
C ASN A 27 4.68 -4.21 8.82
N VAL A 28 3.40 -4.05 8.50
CA VAL A 28 2.48 -3.21 9.28
C VAL A 28 1.33 -4.03 9.87
N VAL A 29 0.84 -3.61 11.02
CA VAL A 29 -0.32 -4.21 11.68
C VAL A 29 -1.50 -3.27 11.52
N GLY A 30 -2.48 -3.69 10.72
CA GLY A 30 -3.73 -2.94 10.54
C GLY A 30 -4.59 -2.94 11.81
N SER A 31 -5.60 -2.08 11.84
CA SER A 31 -6.49 -1.87 13.01
C SER A 31 -7.14 -3.14 13.56
N GLN A 32 -7.38 -4.15 12.72
CA GLN A 32 -7.95 -5.44 13.11
C GLN A 32 -6.88 -6.51 13.43
N ARG A 33 -5.67 -6.09 13.82
CA ARG A 33 -4.49 -6.95 14.04
C ARG A 33 -4.07 -7.78 12.81
N MET A 34 -4.53 -7.37 11.63
CA MET A 34 -4.14 -7.98 10.37
C MET A 34 -2.70 -7.61 10.07
N LYS A 35 -1.86 -8.62 9.85
CA LYS A 35 -0.48 -8.41 9.37
C LYS A 35 -0.52 -8.15 7.88
N ILE A 36 0.07 -7.04 7.46
CA ILE A 36 0.12 -6.60 6.08
C ILE A 36 1.58 -6.40 5.73
N VAL A 37 1.99 -6.92 4.57
CA VAL A 37 3.31 -6.69 4.00
C VAL A 37 3.13 -5.69 2.86
N ALA A 38 3.58 -4.46 3.07
CA ALA A 38 3.64 -3.42 2.06
C ALA A 38 4.72 -3.75 1.01
N ASP A 39 4.57 -3.24 -0.21
CA ASP A 39 5.57 -3.45 -1.25
C ASP A 39 6.84 -2.63 -0.97
N LYS A 40 6.67 -1.44 -0.38
CA LYS A 40 7.75 -0.49 -0.05
C LYS A 40 7.44 0.32 1.20
N CYS A 41 8.46 0.98 1.74
CA CYS A 41 8.30 2.08 2.71
C CYS A 41 8.07 3.40 1.95
N ILE A 42 7.46 4.38 2.60
CA ILE A 42 7.05 5.65 1.97
C ILE A 42 8.23 6.41 1.36
N LEU A 43 9.39 6.36 2.03
CA LEU A 43 10.63 6.93 1.51
C LEU A 43 11.11 6.24 0.22
N GLY A 44 10.94 4.92 0.12
CA GLY A 44 11.26 4.17 -1.10
C GLY A 44 10.20 4.29 -2.20
N ALA A 45 9.00 4.76 -1.85
CA ALA A 45 7.95 5.09 -2.81
C ALA A 45 8.12 6.51 -3.37
N SER A 46 8.63 7.46 -2.58
CA SER A 46 8.81 8.85 -3.02
C SER A 46 9.77 9.05 -4.19
N ASP A 47 10.59 8.05 -4.51
CA ASP A 47 11.48 8.06 -5.69
C ASP A 47 10.72 7.89 -7.01
N SER A 48 9.44 7.52 -6.95
CA SER A 48 8.57 7.30 -8.11
C SER A 48 7.50 8.38 -8.25
N LYS A 49 7.01 8.58 -9.48
CA LYS A 49 5.79 9.36 -9.75
C LYS A 49 4.57 8.44 -9.77
N TYR A 50 3.46 8.96 -9.27
CA TYR A 50 2.18 8.27 -9.23
C TYR A 50 1.08 9.17 -9.79
N ASP A 51 0.13 8.57 -10.50
CA ASP A 51 -1.04 9.28 -11.03
C ASP A 51 -2.14 9.49 -9.97
N LEU A 52 -2.13 8.68 -8.90
CA LEU A 52 -3.12 8.70 -7.83
C LEU A 52 -2.51 8.25 -6.50
N ILE A 53 -2.87 8.95 -5.42
CA ILE A 53 -2.55 8.57 -4.03
C ILE A 53 -3.85 8.33 -3.29
N ILE A 54 -3.93 7.24 -2.53
CA ILE A 54 -5.11 6.88 -1.73
C ILE A 54 -4.67 6.64 -0.29
N ILE A 55 -5.33 7.32 0.65
CA ILE A 55 -5.08 7.23 2.09
C ILE A 55 -6.38 6.73 2.75
N PRO A 56 -6.44 5.45 3.16
CA PRO A 56 -7.57 4.90 3.91
C PRO A 56 -7.44 5.11 5.42
#